data_AF-A0A8S1CL75-F1
#
_entry.id   AF-A0A8S1CL75-F1
#
_cell.length_a   1.000
_cell.length_b   1.000
_cell.length_c   1.000
_cell.angle_alpha   90.00
_cell.angle_beta   90.00
_cell.angle_gamma   90.00
#
_symmetry.space_group_name_H-M   'P 1'
#
loop_
_entity.id
_entity.type
_entity.pdbx_description
1 polymer ?
#
loop_
_entity_poly.entity_id
_entity_poly.type
_entity_poly.pdbx_seq_one_letter_code
_entity_poly.pdbx_strand_id
1 'polypeptide(L)'
;MYLPNLGPRFVYNAGIFVTAISCILFGVLDYVEDHASFLALSFAVRIVEALGSAGTLTATFSIIAAEFPESVATTFASLETFFGLGLIVGPTVGGVLYQFGGFVLPFLVTGIVLLVGGIVSVLLLPGETIQLDASSVVASRNSGLFAILKVPSVALSGASIVASSMSLGFIAATLEPHLRQFNLSPVLMGFMFIISGAMYAMVAPFAGFLCDRGVGPKVLASVGNFCIAFSYFLIGPSPFFAMDTVLWMVIIGLMIHGTGIGFSLVTAFIGALQSAVKNGFSNDISTYAMVSGLWASAFALGAFVGPSIGGVMLDLVGFRWGTLVVIGTHALSFIAHIIFIQTESPRPKYTEIGTDDIRPLLKATQVRA
;
A
#
# COMPACT_ATOMS: atom_id res chain seq x y z
N MET A 1 7.38 7.64 14.01
CA MET A 1 8.19 8.43 14.99
C MET A 1 7.77 8.21 16.45
N TYR A 2 6.51 7.83 16.77
CA TYR A 2 6.06 7.57 18.16
C TYR A 2 5.78 6.09 18.49
N LEU A 3 5.77 5.21 17.49
CA LEU A 3 5.56 3.77 17.66
C LEU A 3 6.45 3.16 18.75
N PRO A 4 7.74 3.58 18.88
CA PRO A 4 8.59 3.00 19.90
C PRO A 4 8.22 3.34 21.35
N ASN A 5 7.52 4.45 21.57
CA ASN A 5 7.18 4.91 22.92
C ASN A 5 5.74 4.57 23.31
N LEU A 6 4.83 4.46 22.33
CA LEU A 6 3.42 4.15 22.55
C LEU A 6 3.10 2.65 22.44
N GLY A 7 3.97 1.89 21.76
CA GLY A 7 3.77 0.48 21.45
C GLY A 7 2.86 0.28 20.22
N PRO A 8 3.16 -0.68 19.34
CA PRO A 8 2.42 -0.85 18.09
C PRO A 8 0.96 -1.28 18.30
N ARG A 9 0.64 -2.05 19.34
CA ARG A 9 -0.75 -2.41 19.69
C ARG A 9 -1.61 -1.18 20.01
N PHE A 10 -1.08 -0.23 20.76
CA PHE A 10 -1.82 1.00 21.07
C PHE A 10 -2.03 1.83 19.82
N VAL A 11 -0.98 2.04 19.02
CA VAL A 11 -1.08 2.85 17.79
C VAL A 11 -2.04 2.23 16.78
N TYR A 12 -2.03 0.89 16.64
CA TYR A 12 -3.00 0.17 15.81
C TYR A 12 -4.44 0.43 16.28
N ASN A 13 -4.72 0.21 17.58
CA ASN A 13 -6.08 0.33 18.11
C ASN A 13 -6.57 1.78 18.13
N ALA A 14 -5.74 2.72 18.57
CA ALA A 14 -6.08 4.14 18.51
C ALA A 14 -6.34 4.58 17.07
N GLY A 15 -5.51 4.13 16.13
CA GLY A 15 -5.66 4.42 14.70
C GLY A 15 -6.99 3.91 14.14
N ILE A 16 -7.33 2.64 14.37
CA ILE A 16 -8.55 2.04 13.81
C ILE A 16 -9.82 2.69 14.41
N PHE A 17 -9.83 3.02 15.71
CA PHE A 17 -10.94 3.74 16.32
C PHE A 17 -11.09 5.16 15.77
N VAL A 18 -9.98 5.89 15.58
CA VAL A 18 -10.00 7.22 14.96
C VAL A 18 -10.54 7.13 13.53
N THR A 19 -10.03 6.21 12.70
CA THR A 19 -10.51 6.02 11.32
C THR A 19 -11.99 5.67 11.30
N ALA A 20 -12.44 4.77 12.17
CA ALA A 20 -13.82 4.34 12.21
C ALA A 20 -14.79 5.48 12.61
N ILE A 21 -14.44 6.25 13.65
CA ILE A 21 -15.23 7.40 14.09
C ILE A 21 -15.25 8.49 13.01
N SER A 22 -14.10 8.82 12.43
CA SER A 22 -14.01 9.79 11.33
C SER A 22 -14.82 9.37 10.11
N CYS A 23 -14.84 8.08 9.77
CA CYS A 23 -15.64 7.54 8.68
C CYS A 23 -17.15 7.80 8.93
N ILE A 24 -17.65 7.50 10.13
CA ILE A 24 -19.06 7.77 10.50
C ILE A 24 -19.35 9.27 10.46
N LEU A 25 -18.46 10.10 11.05
CA LEU A 25 -18.61 11.55 11.06
C LEU A 25 -18.68 12.12 9.64
N PHE A 26 -17.88 11.60 8.71
CA PHE A 26 -17.90 12.02 7.31
C PHE A 26 -19.27 11.77 6.67
N GLY A 27 -19.91 10.63 6.97
CA GLY A 27 -21.26 10.34 6.48
C GLY A 27 -22.30 11.35 6.97
N VAL A 28 -22.21 11.79 8.22
CA VAL A 28 -23.14 12.76 8.83
C VAL A 28 -22.94 14.18 8.28
N LEU A 29 -21.82 14.48 7.60
CA LEU A 29 -21.63 15.77 6.96
C LEU A 29 -22.64 16.06 5.84
N ASP A 30 -23.33 15.05 5.32
CA ASP A 30 -24.43 15.23 4.35
C ASP A 30 -25.53 16.19 4.84
N TYR A 31 -25.69 16.33 6.15
CA TYR A 31 -26.67 17.24 6.75
C TYR A 31 -26.17 18.70 6.87
N VAL A 32 -24.94 19.00 6.44
CA VAL A 32 -24.40 20.36 6.44
C VAL A 32 -24.76 21.04 5.11
N GLU A 33 -25.76 21.92 5.15
CA GLU A 33 -26.28 22.59 3.95
C GLU A 33 -25.33 23.64 3.36
N ASP A 34 -24.52 24.31 4.20
CA ASP A 34 -23.57 25.33 3.75
C ASP A 34 -22.34 24.71 3.08
N HIS A 35 -22.11 25.03 1.81
CA HIS A 35 -21.00 24.48 1.02
C HIS A 35 -19.61 24.76 1.62
N ALA A 36 -19.39 25.96 2.15
CA ALA A 36 -18.08 26.32 2.70
C ALA A 36 -17.80 25.51 3.99
N SER A 37 -18.80 25.39 4.86
CA SER A 37 -18.74 24.59 6.08
C SER A 37 -18.61 23.10 5.77
N PHE A 38 -19.37 22.58 4.80
CA PHE A 38 -19.26 21.19 4.34
C PHE A 38 -17.83 20.87 3.87
N LEU A 39 -17.26 21.74 3.03
CA LEU A 39 -15.90 21.55 2.53
C LEU A 39 -14.85 21.63 3.64
N ALA A 40 -14.93 22.66 4.51
CA ALA A 40 -13.98 22.82 5.61
C ALA A 40 -14.02 21.62 6.59
N LEU A 41 -15.22 21.16 6.95
CA LEU A 41 -15.41 19.99 7.82
C LEU A 41 -14.96 18.71 7.12
N SER A 42 -15.25 18.56 5.82
CA SER A 42 -14.79 17.40 5.03
C SER A 42 -13.27 17.28 5.04
N PHE A 43 -12.56 18.38 4.82
CA PHE A 43 -11.10 18.40 4.92
C PHE A 43 -10.62 18.08 6.34
N ALA A 44 -11.21 18.68 7.36
CA ALA A 44 -10.85 18.42 8.75
C ALA A 44 -11.01 16.93 9.12
N VAL A 45 -12.17 16.34 8.81
CA VAL A 45 -12.45 14.92 9.09
C VAL A 45 -11.52 14.01 8.30
N ARG A 46 -11.26 14.30 7.01
CA ARG A 46 -10.34 13.51 6.17
C ARG A 46 -8.90 13.57 6.66
N ILE A 47 -8.43 14.70 7.18
CA ILE A 47 -7.10 14.82 7.78
C ILE A 47 -7.00 13.92 9.02
N VAL A 48 -8.00 13.95 9.91
CA VAL A 48 -8.02 13.11 11.12
C VAL A 48 -8.11 11.63 10.76
N GLU A 49 -8.95 11.27 9.80
CA GLU A 49 -9.08 9.89 9.31
C GLU A 49 -7.77 9.37 8.71
N ALA A 50 -7.08 10.21 7.92
CA ALA A 50 -5.79 9.87 7.31
C ALA A 50 -4.71 9.63 8.39
N LEU A 51 -4.71 10.41 9.47
CA LEU A 51 -3.79 10.18 10.60
C LEU A 51 -4.07 8.84 11.29
N GLY A 52 -5.35 8.51 11.54
CA GLY A 52 -5.74 7.21 12.10
C GLY A 52 -5.36 6.03 11.20
N SER A 53 -5.61 6.18 9.89
CA SER A 53 -5.32 5.15 8.89
C SER A 53 -3.83 4.90 8.75
N ALA A 54 -3.02 5.97 8.66
CA ALA A 54 -1.57 5.88 8.61
C ALA A 54 -0.98 5.23 9.88
N GLY A 55 -1.52 5.56 11.06
CA GLY A 55 -1.15 4.92 12.32
C GLY A 55 -1.43 3.41 12.30
N THR A 56 -2.65 3.03 11.88
CA THR A 56 -3.08 1.63 11.77
C THR A 56 -2.18 0.83 10.83
N LEU A 57 -1.95 1.33 9.61
CA LEU A 57 -1.12 0.65 8.60
C LEU A 57 0.33 0.48 9.10
N THR A 58 0.93 1.56 9.62
CA THR A 58 2.32 1.51 10.12
C THR A 58 2.48 0.53 11.27
N ALA A 59 1.53 0.53 12.20
CA ALA A 59 1.51 -0.40 13.33
C ALA A 59 1.33 -1.84 12.87
N THR A 60 0.45 -2.10 11.90
CA THR A 60 0.18 -3.45 11.38
C THR A 60 1.44 -4.10 10.83
N PHE A 61 2.20 -3.39 10.01
CA PHE A 61 3.46 -3.92 9.44
C PHE A 61 4.52 -4.17 10.52
N SER A 62 4.54 -3.34 11.57
CA SER A 62 5.46 -3.52 12.69
C SER A 62 5.09 -4.73 13.54
N ILE A 63 3.79 -5.01 13.72
CA ILE A 63 3.29 -6.21 14.39
C ILE A 63 3.60 -7.46 13.57
N ILE A 64 3.36 -7.44 12.26
CA ILE A 64 3.66 -8.59 11.37
C ILE A 64 5.13 -8.98 11.47
N ALA A 65 6.01 -8.00 11.41
CA ALA A 65 7.43 -8.22 11.52
C ALA A 65 7.87 -8.80 12.88
N ALA A 66 7.23 -8.34 13.96
CA ALA A 66 7.54 -8.78 15.32
C ALA A 66 7.04 -10.21 15.58
N GLU A 67 5.82 -10.53 15.14
CA GLU A 67 5.13 -11.78 15.45
C GLU A 67 5.45 -12.91 14.45
N PHE A 68 5.79 -12.57 13.20
CA PHE A 68 6.04 -13.53 12.13
C PHE A 68 7.43 -13.35 11.48
N PRO A 69 8.53 -13.36 12.27
CA PRO A 69 9.88 -13.04 11.76
C PRO A 69 10.38 -14.02 10.68
N GLU A 70 9.94 -15.29 10.70
CA GLU A 70 10.31 -16.31 9.71
C GLU A 70 9.45 -16.26 8.43
N SER A 71 8.38 -15.46 8.41
CA SER A 71 7.42 -15.43 7.30
C SER A 71 6.85 -14.04 7.06
N VAL A 72 7.69 -13.01 7.25
CA VAL A 72 7.30 -11.60 7.11
C VAL A 72 6.74 -11.34 5.71
N ALA A 73 7.40 -11.82 4.66
CA ALA A 73 6.98 -11.59 3.28
C ALA A 73 5.63 -12.24 2.97
N THR A 74 5.44 -13.51 3.34
CA THR A 74 4.17 -14.22 3.12
C THR A 74 3.02 -13.62 3.96
N THR A 75 3.28 -13.24 5.22
CA THR A 75 2.26 -12.61 6.08
C THR A 75 1.91 -11.21 5.57
N PHE A 76 2.90 -10.41 5.18
CA PHE A 76 2.70 -9.11 4.53
C PHE A 76 1.89 -9.27 3.25
N ALA A 77 2.25 -10.23 2.40
CA ALA A 77 1.55 -10.47 1.15
C ALA A 77 0.10 -10.95 1.35
N SER A 78 -0.18 -11.67 2.45
CA SER A 78 -1.55 -12.02 2.85
C SER A 78 -2.36 -10.79 3.22
N LEU A 79 -1.77 -9.85 3.97
CA LEU A 79 -2.40 -8.56 4.25
C LEU A 79 -2.70 -7.77 2.97
N GLU A 80 -1.71 -7.69 2.06
CA GLU A 80 -1.86 -7.02 0.77
C GLU A 80 -2.95 -7.70 -0.10
N THR A 81 -3.13 -9.01 0.03
CA THR A 81 -4.25 -9.73 -0.59
C THR A 81 -5.59 -9.18 -0.10
N PHE A 82 -5.76 -9.05 1.22
CA PHE A 82 -6.98 -8.47 1.80
C PHE A 82 -7.15 -6.99 1.46
N PHE A 83 -6.06 -6.23 1.37
CA PHE A 83 -6.10 -4.85 0.86
C PHE A 83 -6.64 -4.82 -0.58
N GLY A 84 -6.13 -5.70 -1.45
CA GLY A 84 -6.61 -5.87 -2.82
C GLY A 84 -8.09 -6.29 -2.89
N LEU A 85 -8.52 -7.24 -2.06
CA LEU A 85 -9.93 -7.61 -1.92
C LEU A 85 -10.79 -6.43 -1.46
N GLY A 86 -10.29 -5.59 -0.56
CA GLY A 86 -10.96 -4.36 -0.13
C GLY A 86 -11.18 -3.39 -1.29
N LEU A 87 -10.19 -3.24 -2.19
CA LEU A 87 -10.32 -2.43 -3.40
C LEU A 87 -11.37 -2.99 -4.39
N ILE A 88 -11.59 -4.30 -4.40
CA ILE A 88 -12.59 -4.98 -5.23
C ILE A 88 -13.99 -4.82 -4.64
N VAL A 89 -14.14 -5.21 -3.38
CA VAL A 89 -15.44 -5.31 -2.70
C VAL A 89 -15.95 -3.93 -2.29
N GLY A 90 -15.05 -3.00 -1.96
CA GLY A 90 -15.37 -1.68 -1.43
C GLY A 90 -16.31 -0.86 -2.32
N PRO A 91 -15.95 -0.55 -3.58
CA PRO A 91 -16.81 0.23 -4.47
C PRO A 91 -18.16 -0.43 -4.75
N THR A 92 -18.19 -1.75 -4.91
CA THR A 92 -19.43 -2.50 -5.17
C THR A 92 -20.37 -2.46 -3.96
N VAL A 93 -19.86 -2.78 -2.76
CA VAL A 93 -20.66 -2.74 -1.53
C VAL A 93 -21.09 -1.31 -1.20
N GLY A 94 -20.19 -0.34 -1.34
CA GLY A 94 -20.49 1.08 -1.13
C GLY A 94 -21.59 1.59 -2.08
N GLY A 95 -21.53 1.22 -3.36
CA GLY A 95 -22.57 1.58 -4.34
C GLY A 95 -23.93 0.96 -4.03
N VAL A 96 -23.97 -0.30 -3.59
CA VAL A 96 -25.21 -0.96 -3.14
C VAL A 96 -25.79 -0.26 -1.92
N LEU A 97 -24.97 0.01 -0.90
CA LEU A 97 -25.40 0.72 0.31
C LEU A 97 -25.93 2.12 -0.02
N TYR A 98 -25.28 2.83 -0.96
CA TYR A 98 -25.73 4.14 -1.41
C TYR A 98 -27.12 4.10 -2.02
N GLN A 99 -27.43 3.08 -2.83
CA GLN A 99 -28.75 2.93 -3.45
C GLN A 99 -29.87 2.71 -2.42
N PHE A 100 -29.58 2.02 -1.31
CA PHE A 100 -30.59 1.71 -0.30
C PHE A 100 -30.77 2.79 0.76
N GLY A 101 -29.70 3.52 1.13
CA GLY A 101 -29.72 4.44 2.26
C GLY A 101 -29.05 5.78 2.01
N GLY A 102 -28.84 6.16 0.75
CA GLY A 102 -28.27 7.44 0.36
C GLY A 102 -26.81 7.59 0.78
N PHE A 103 -26.34 8.84 0.84
CA PHE A 103 -24.94 9.17 1.08
C PHE A 103 -24.44 8.67 2.44
N VAL A 104 -25.27 8.74 3.50
CA VAL A 104 -24.86 8.40 4.88
C VAL A 104 -24.59 6.91 5.07
N LEU A 105 -25.38 6.03 4.45
CA LEU A 105 -25.38 4.59 4.77
C LEU A 105 -24.03 3.87 4.50
N PRO A 106 -23.34 4.09 3.36
CA PRO A 106 -22.02 3.50 3.11
C PRO A 106 -20.99 3.82 4.21
N PHE A 107 -20.94 5.08 4.65
CA PHE A 107 -19.99 5.54 5.67
C PHE A 107 -20.34 4.98 7.06
N LEU A 108 -21.62 4.96 7.41
CA LEU A 108 -22.08 4.42 8.69
C LEU A 108 -21.73 2.93 8.82
N VAL A 109 -22.07 2.13 7.80
CA VAL A 109 -21.80 0.68 7.80
C VAL A 109 -20.29 0.42 7.83
N THR A 110 -19.51 1.10 6.99
CA THR A 110 -18.06 0.94 6.96
C THR A 110 -17.43 1.31 8.29
N GLY A 111 -17.84 2.43 8.88
CA GLY A 111 -17.36 2.85 10.20
C GLY A 111 -17.72 1.88 11.32
N ILE A 112 -18.94 1.33 11.34
CA ILE A 112 -19.33 0.30 12.33
C ILE A 112 -18.50 -0.97 12.16
N VAL A 113 -18.28 -1.44 10.93
CA VAL A 113 -17.43 -2.60 10.65
C VAL A 113 -16.00 -2.37 11.15
N LEU A 114 -15.44 -1.18 10.92
CA LEU A 114 -14.12 -0.81 11.44
C LEU A 114 -14.09 -0.72 12.98
N LEU A 115 -15.14 -0.20 13.62
CA LEU A 115 -15.27 -0.18 15.09
C LEU A 115 -15.27 -1.60 15.67
N VAL A 116 -16.09 -2.49 15.10
CA VAL A 116 -16.14 -3.90 15.51
C VAL A 116 -14.79 -4.57 15.29
N GLY A 117 -14.16 -4.33 14.14
CA GLY A 117 -12.80 -4.80 13.85
C GLY A 117 -11.80 -4.31 14.88
N GLY A 118 -11.86 -3.04 15.28
CA GLY A 118 -11.02 -2.48 16.35
C GLY A 118 -11.24 -3.15 17.70
N ILE A 119 -12.48 -3.41 18.10
CA ILE A 119 -12.80 -4.15 19.33
C ILE A 119 -12.22 -5.56 19.28
N VAL A 120 -12.42 -6.28 18.16
CA VAL A 120 -11.85 -7.62 17.96
C VAL A 120 -10.33 -7.59 18.04
N SER A 121 -9.69 -6.60 17.43
CA SER A 121 -8.22 -6.44 17.49
C SER A 121 -7.71 -6.14 18.89
N VAL A 122 -8.44 -5.39 19.72
CA VAL A 122 -8.09 -5.22 21.15
C VAL A 122 -8.07 -6.57 21.87
N LEU A 123 -9.04 -7.46 21.58
CA LEU A 123 -9.16 -8.76 22.23
C LEU A 123 -8.13 -9.78 21.74
N LEU A 124 -7.78 -9.75 20.45
CA LEU A 124 -6.90 -10.75 19.83
C LEU A 124 -5.42 -10.36 19.80
N LEU A 125 -5.09 -9.07 19.70
CA LEU A 125 -3.68 -8.66 19.63
C LEU A 125 -2.99 -8.90 20.97
N PRO A 126 -1.84 -9.62 20.99
CA PRO A 126 -1.13 -9.96 22.21
C PRO A 126 -0.76 -8.70 22.99
N GLY A 127 -1.04 -8.73 24.30
CA GLY A 127 -0.96 -7.56 25.16
C GLY A 127 0.37 -7.33 25.86
N GLU A 128 1.33 -8.23 25.68
CA GLU A 128 2.67 -8.00 26.20
C GLU A 128 3.25 -6.79 25.46
N THR A 129 3.71 -5.82 26.26
CA THR A 129 4.51 -4.75 25.74
C THR A 129 5.63 -5.39 24.96
N ILE A 130 5.65 -5.18 23.65
CA ILE A 130 6.88 -5.20 22.88
C ILE A 130 7.77 -4.19 23.63
N GLN A 131 8.51 -4.69 24.63
CA GLN A 131 9.46 -3.90 25.39
C GLN A 131 10.56 -3.65 24.39
N LEU A 132 10.45 -2.53 23.70
CA LEU A 132 11.57 -1.96 23.00
C LEU A 132 12.59 -1.69 24.08
N ASP A 133 13.65 -2.49 24.11
CA ASP A 133 14.76 -2.25 25.02
C ASP A 133 15.13 -0.78 24.88
N ALA A 134 15.29 -0.07 26.00
CA ALA A 134 15.61 1.36 25.97
C ALA A 134 16.88 1.65 25.14
N SER A 135 17.77 0.67 24.96
CA SER A 135 18.91 0.65 24.04
C SER A 135 18.50 0.71 22.56
N SER A 136 17.46 -0.02 22.13
CA SER A 136 16.91 0.01 20.76
C SER A 136 16.28 1.36 20.41
N VAL A 137 15.63 2.02 21.39
CA VAL A 137 15.04 3.35 21.23
C VAL A 137 16.12 4.43 21.06
N VAL A 138 17.21 4.34 21.84
CA VAL A 138 18.36 5.27 21.73
C VAL A 138 19.14 5.06 20.43
N ALA A 139 19.31 3.81 19.97
CA ALA A 139 19.91 3.50 18.67
C ALA A 139 19.05 4.02 17.50
N SER A 140 17.72 3.94 17.59
CA SER A 140 16.79 4.49 16.58
C SER A 140 16.89 6.01 16.44
N ARG A 141 17.23 6.72 17.53
CA ARG A 141 17.41 8.18 17.52
C ARG A 141 18.64 8.62 16.72
N ASN A 142 19.70 7.83 16.70
CA ASN A 142 20.92 8.11 15.91
C ASN A 142 20.85 7.60 14.46
N SER A 143 19.86 6.76 14.14
CA SER A 143 19.64 6.15 12.82
C SER A 143 18.25 6.50 12.24
N GLY A 144 17.79 7.75 12.42
CA GLY A 144 16.43 8.17 12.09
C GLY A 144 16.01 7.99 10.61
N LEU A 145 14.74 8.26 10.30
CA LEU A 145 14.13 8.09 8.96
C LEU A 145 14.95 8.72 7.80
N PHE A 146 15.68 9.81 8.05
CA PHE A 146 16.58 10.39 7.05
C PHE A 146 17.84 9.55 6.80
N ALA A 147 18.31 8.80 7.80
CA ALA A 147 19.42 7.87 7.64
C ALA A 147 19.03 6.66 6.78
N ILE A 148 17.82 6.11 6.98
CA ILE A 148 17.37 4.95 6.17
C ILE A 148 17.18 5.34 4.70
N LEU A 149 16.74 6.58 4.43
CA LEU A 149 16.65 7.15 3.09
C LEU A 149 18.02 7.39 2.42
N LYS A 150 19.12 7.48 3.19
CA LYS A 150 20.48 7.54 2.61
C LYS A 150 20.93 6.19 2.05
N VAL A 151 20.26 5.09 2.40
CA VAL A 151 20.51 3.78 1.78
C VAL A 151 19.92 3.79 0.37
N PRO A 152 20.73 3.75 -0.70
CA PRO A 152 20.23 4.01 -2.06
C PRO A 152 19.14 3.01 -2.50
N SER A 153 19.26 1.75 -2.11
CA SER A 153 18.24 0.73 -2.41
C SER A 153 16.90 1.00 -1.70
N VAL A 154 16.93 1.57 -0.49
CA VAL A 154 15.71 1.93 0.24
C VAL A 154 15.04 3.12 -0.42
N ALA A 155 15.82 4.15 -0.80
CA ALA A 155 15.31 5.29 -1.55
C ALA A 155 14.70 4.87 -2.90
N LEU A 156 15.37 3.97 -3.63
CA LEU A 156 14.87 3.42 -4.89
C LEU A 156 13.56 2.64 -4.70
N SER A 157 13.47 1.83 -3.65
CA SER A 157 12.24 1.12 -3.29
C SER A 157 11.11 2.09 -2.96
N GLY A 158 11.40 3.14 -2.17
CA GLY A 158 10.47 4.23 -1.87
C GLY A 158 9.95 4.93 -3.13
N ALA A 159 10.84 5.28 -4.05
CA ALA A 159 10.46 5.89 -5.33
C ALA A 159 9.58 4.95 -6.18
N SER A 160 9.85 3.64 -6.15
CA SER A 160 9.00 2.64 -6.83
C SER A 160 7.61 2.53 -6.23
N ILE A 161 7.48 2.63 -4.90
CA ILE A 161 6.20 2.64 -4.19
C ILE A 161 5.41 3.89 -4.55
N VAL A 162 6.06 5.07 -4.59
CA VAL A 162 5.43 6.32 -5.07
C VAL A 162 4.92 6.15 -6.50
N ALA A 163 5.75 5.63 -7.42
CA ALA A 163 5.33 5.41 -8.81
C ALA A 163 4.14 4.44 -8.93
N SER A 164 4.19 3.33 -8.18
CA SER A 164 3.14 2.28 -8.20
C SER A 164 1.82 2.78 -7.61
N SER A 165 1.85 3.56 -6.54
CA SER A 165 0.64 4.18 -5.98
C SER A 165 0.13 5.34 -6.85
N MET A 166 1.03 6.07 -7.52
CA MET A 166 0.69 7.10 -8.50
C MET A 166 -0.05 6.50 -9.71
N SER A 167 0.39 5.36 -10.24
CA SER A 167 -0.35 4.66 -11.31
C SER A 167 -1.72 4.22 -10.82
N LEU A 168 -1.81 3.52 -9.68
CA LEU A 168 -3.10 3.14 -9.11
C LEU A 168 -4.08 4.34 -8.98
N GLY A 169 -3.60 5.46 -8.44
CA GLY A 169 -4.39 6.68 -8.30
C GLY A 169 -4.77 7.34 -9.63
N PHE A 170 -3.88 7.30 -10.64
CA PHE A 170 -4.18 7.79 -11.99
C PHE A 170 -5.35 7.02 -12.59
N ILE A 171 -5.34 5.68 -12.54
CA ILE A 171 -6.46 4.85 -13.00
C ILE A 171 -7.74 5.18 -12.23
N ALA A 172 -7.66 5.31 -10.89
CA ALA A 172 -8.81 5.60 -10.05
C ALA A 172 -9.54 6.90 -10.47
N ALA A 173 -8.79 7.93 -10.89
CA ALA A 173 -9.36 9.22 -11.29
C ALA A 173 -9.81 9.28 -12.75
N THR A 174 -9.14 8.55 -13.65
CA THR A 174 -9.23 8.81 -15.10
C THR A 174 -9.82 7.65 -15.92
N LEU A 175 -9.93 6.46 -15.35
CA LEU A 175 -10.40 5.28 -16.10
C LEU A 175 -11.87 5.38 -16.50
N GLU A 176 -12.77 5.85 -15.61
CA GLU A 176 -14.20 5.97 -15.95
C GLU A 176 -14.43 6.92 -17.14
N PRO A 177 -13.89 8.17 -17.15
CA PRO A 177 -14.01 9.05 -18.30
C PRO A 177 -13.47 8.43 -19.61
N HIS A 178 -12.34 7.71 -19.53
CA HIS A 178 -11.75 7.03 -20.69
C HIS A 178 -12.65 5.93 -21.24
N LEU A 179 -13.39 5.20 -20.39
CA LEU A 179 -14.22 4.08 -20.82
C LEU A 179 -15.63 4.47 -21.28
N ARG A 180 -16.02 5.75 -21.15
CA ARG A 180 -17.30 6.26 -21.69
C ARG A 180 -17.47 6.02 -23.19
N GLN A 181 -16.38 5.99 -23.95
CA GLN A 181 -16.40 5.69 -25.39
C GLN A 181 -17.01 4.32 -25.73
N PHE A 182 -17.00 3.37 -24.78
CA PHE A 182 -17.54 2.04 -24.96
C PHE A 182 -19.01 1.90 -24.50
N ASN A 183 -19.62 2.96 -23.97
CA ASN A 183 -21.01 2.96 -23.46
C ASN A 183 -21.33 1.77 -22.54
N LEU A 184 -20.41 1.46 -21.62
CA LEU A 184 -20.57 0.34 -20.69
C LEU A 184 -21.71 0.59 -19.70
N SER A 185 -22.38 -0.48 -19.28
CA SER A 185 -23.32 -0.38 -18.16
C SER A 185 -22.57 -0.05 -16.85
N PRO A 186 -23.23 0.56 -15.85
CA PRO A 186 -22.59 0.86 -14.56
C PRO A 186 -21.96 -0.37 -13.88
N VAL A 187 -22.56 -1.55 -14.06
CA VAL A 187 -22.04 -2.82 -13.51
C VAL A 187 -20.75 -3.22 -14.21
N LEU A 188 -20.70 -3.18 -15.55
CA LEU A 188 -19.48 -3.47 -16.31
C LEU A 188 -18.39 -2.45 -15.99
N MET A 189 -18.75 -1.18 -15.85
CA MET A 189 -17.84 -0.12 -15.44
C MET A 189 -17.19 -0.44 -14.08
N GLY A 190 -18.00 -0.89 -13.10
CA GLY A 190 -17.50 -1.35 -11.80
C GLY A 190 -16.53 -2.53 -11.91
N PHE A 191 -16.83 -3.53 -12.76
CA PHE A 191 -15.92 -4.65 -12.99
C PHE A 191 -14.57 -4.24 -13.57
N MET A 192 -14.51 -3.17 -14.37
CA MET A 192 -13.24 -2.68 -14.90
C MET A 192 -12.28 -2.23 -13.78
N PHE A 193 -12.77 -1.57 -12.73
CA PHE A 193 -11.96 -1.20 -11.57
C PHE A 193 -11.52 -2.41 -10.73
N ILE A 194 -12.32 -3.47 -10.71
CA ILE A 194 -12.04 -4.71 -9.97
C ILE A 194 -10.84 -5.48 -10.55
N ILE A 195 -10.66 -5.48 -11.88
CA ILE A 195 -9.64 -6.30 -12.57
C ILE A 195 -8.25 -6.10 -11.97
N SER A 196 -7.82 -4.84 -11.80
CA SER A 196 -6.49 -4.53 -11.27
C SER A 196 -6.35 -4.97 -9.81
N GLY A 197 -7.38 -4.73 -8.98
CA GLY A 197 -7.37 -5.14 -7.57
C GLY A 197 -7.33 -6.67 -7.42
N ALA A 198 -8.07 -7.40 -8.26
CA ALA A 198 -8.11 -8.85 -8.29
C ALA A 198 -6.75 -9.46 -8.66
N MET A 199 -6.13 -8.94 -9.73
CA MET A 199 -4.80 -9.40 -10.12
C MET A 199 -3.75 -9.10 -9.07
N TYR A 200 -3.80 -7.92 -8.45
CA TYR A 200 -2.92 -7.57 -7.34
C TYR A 200 -3.10 -8.53 -6.14
N ALA A 201 -4.34 -8.83 -5.74
CA ALA A 201 -4.64 -9.75 -4.66
C ALA A 201 -4.11 -11.18 -4.94
N MET A 202 -4.14 -11.63 -6.19
CA MET A 202 -3.59 -12.94 -6.57
C MET A 202 -2.05 -12.95 -6.64
N VAL A 203 -1.44 -11.87 -7.12
CA VAL A 203 0.00 -11.81 -7.41
C VAL A 203 0.82 -11.43 -6.18
N ALA A 204 0.27 -10.64 -5.24
CA ALA A 204 0.95 -10.29 -4.00
C ALA A 204 1.50 -11.51 -3.22
N PRO A 205 0.70 -12.56 -2.89
CA PRO A 205 1.19 -13.74 -2.17
C PRO A 205 2.22 -14.52 -2.98
N PHE A 206 2.03 -14.59 -4.30
CA PHE A 206 2.99 -15.21 -5.19
C PHE A 206 4.35 -14.47 -5.19
N ALA A 207 4.34 -13.14 -5.23
CA ALA A 207 5.55 -12.32 -5.16
C ALA A 207 6.28 -12.49 -3.81
N GLY A 208 5.54 -12.53 -2.70
CA GLY A 208 6.08 -12.83 -1.37
C GLY A 208 6.74 -14.22 -1.32
N PHE A 209 6.05 -15.24 -1.81
CA PHE A 209 6.56 -16.60 -1.89
C PHE A 209 7.85 -16.71 -2.73
N LEU A 210 7.95 -16.00 -3.86
CA LEU A 210 9.17 -15.98 -4.67
C LEU A 210 10.35 -15.36 -3.91
N CYS A 211 10.13 -14.27 -3.16
CA CYS A 211 11.14 -13.68 -2.30
C CYS A 211 11.62 -14.67 -1.23
N ASP A 212 10.70 -15.40 -0.58
CA ASP A 212 11.03 -16.42 0.43
C ASP A 212 11.83 -17.59 -0.17
N ARG A 213 11.64 -17.88 -1.46
CA ARG A 213 12.42 -18.86 -2.22
C ARG A 213 13.78 -18.33 -2.73
N GLY A 214 14.16 -17.13 -2.34
CA GLY A 214 15.46 -16.53 -2.65
C GLY A 214 15.52 -15.77 -3.98
N VAL A 215 14.39 -15.53 -4.64
CA VAL A 215 14.35 -14.61 -5.78
C VAL A 215 14.59 -13.18 -5.27
N GLY A 216 15.52 -12.46 -5.90
CA GLY A 216 15.89 -11.11 -5.46
C GLY A 216 14.72 -10.13 -5.54
N PRO A 217 14.31 -9.48 -4.42
CA PRO A 217 13.16 -8.56 -4.42
C PRO A 217 13.30 -7.42 -5.43
N LYS A 218 14.52 -6.92 -5.64
CA LYS A 218 14.81 -5.87 -6.61
C LYS A 218 14.54 -6.30 -8.06
N VAL A 219 14.79 -7.57 -8.40
CA VAL A 219 14.52 -8.11 -9.74
C VAL A 219 13.02 -8.18 -9.97
N LEU A 220 12.26 -8.67 -8.98
CA LEU A 220 10.81 -8.72 -9.05
C LEU A 220 10.20 -7.31 -9.10
N ALA A 221 10.74 -6.35 -8.36
CA ALA A 221 10.34 -4.95 -8.45
C ALA A 221 10.56 -4.38 -9.86
N SER A 222 11.71 -4.68 -10.51
CA SER A 222 11.94 -4.31 -11.92
C SER A 222 10.87 -4.89 -12.84
N VAL A 223 10.55 -6.19 -12.71
CA VAL A 223 9.50 -6.84 -13.50
C VAL A 223 8.16 -6.13 -13.27
N GLY A 224 7.82 -5.82 -12.03
CA GLY A 224 6.61 -5.08 -11.68
C GLY A 224 6.51 -3.72 -12.38
N ASN A 225 7.58 -2.92 -12.32
CA ASN A 225 7.64 -1.61 -12.98
C ASN A 225 7.51 -1.72 -14.51
N PHE A 226 8.16 -2.72 -15.11
CA PHE A 226 8.02 -2.98 -16.54
C PHE A 226 6.57 -3.35 -16.91
N CYS A 227 5.94 -4.25 -16.14
CA CYS A 227 4.54 -4.62 -16.34
C CYS A 227 3.62 -3.40 -16.24
N ILE A 228 3.82 -2.51 -15.26
CA ILE A 228 3.00 -1.30 -15.13
C ILE A 228 3.20 -0.39 -16.34
N ALA A 229 4.44 -0.12 -16.77
CA ALA A 229 4.68 0.69 -17.96
C ALA A 229 4.00 0.08 -19.22
N PHE A 230 4.13 -1.23 -19.42
CA PHE A 230 3.49 -1.92 -20.54
C PHE A 230 1.96 -1.94 -20.43
N SER A 231 1.41 -2.01 -19.21
CA SER A 231 -0.04 -1.97 -19.00
C SER A 231 -0.65 -0.65 -19.45
N TYR A 232 -0.03 0.49 -19.12
CA TYR A 232 -0.52 1.81 -19.52
C TYR A 232 -0.44 2.04 -21.02
N PHE A 233 0.55 1.43 -21.67
CA PHE A 233 0.62 1.39 -23.12
C PHE A 233 -0.58 0.64 -23.72
N LEU A 234 -1.11 -0.41 -23.09
CA LEU A 234 -2.29 -1.12 -23.59
C LEU A 234 -3.62 -0.42 -23.23
N ILE A 235 -3.73 0.15 -22.03
CA ILE A 235 -4.96 0.80 -21.54
C ILE A 235 -5.24 2.07 -22.35
N GLY A 236 -4.20 2.87 -22.61
CA GLY A 236 -4.26 4.05 -23.46
C GLY A 236 -3.12 4.02 -24.46
N PRO A 237 -3.27 3.32 -25.62
CA PRO A 237 -2.24 3.22 -26.66
C PRO A 237 -1.59 4.56 -26.94
N SER A 238 -0.25 4.61 -26.86
CA SER A 238 0.45 5.89 -26.97
C SER A 238 0.02 6.63 -28.24
N PRO A 239 -0.22 7.95 -28.18
CA PRO A 239 -0.76 8.74 -29.30
C PRO A 239 0.08 8.68 -30.59
N PHE A 240 1.35 8.27 -30.47
CA PHE A 240 2.27 8.11 -31.59
C PHE A 240 1.94 6.92 -32.50
N PHE A 241 1.18 5.94 -32.00
CA PHE A 241 0.74 4.79 -32.78
C PHE A 241 -0.70 5.02 -33.24
N ALA A 242 -0.97 4.74 -34.53
CA ALA A 242 -2.31 4.74 -35.11
C ALA A 242 -3.11 3.50 -34.66
N MET A 243 -3.20 3.28 -33.34
CA MET A 243 -4.00 2.25 -32.71
C MET A 243 -5.18 2.89 -32.01
N ASP A 244 -6.37 2.37 -32.27
CA ASP A 244 -7.58 2.73 -31.56
C ASP A 244 -7.59 2.08 -30.18
N THR A 245 -8.24 2.75 -29.22
CA THR A 245 -8.48 2.13 -27.92
C THR A 245 -9.61 1.12 -28.10
N VAL A 246 -9.35 -0.15 -27.84
CA VAL A 246 -10.35 -1.22 -27.88
C VAL A 246 -10.47 -1.88 -26.52
N LEU A 247 -11.70 -2.27 -26.15
CA LEU A 247 -12.02 -2.69 -24.79
C LEU A 247 -11.18 -3.87 -24.28
N TRP A 248 -10.88 -4.86 -25.13
CA TRP A 248 -10.09 -6.02 -24.72
C TRP A 248 -8.63 -5.64 -24.39
N MET A 249 -8.05 -4.63 -25.05
CA MET A 249 -6.71 -4.14 -24.71
C MET A 249 -6.72 -3.47 -23.34
N VAL A 250 -7.78 -2.74 -23.01
CA VAL A 250 -7.97 -2.16 -21.68
C VAL A 250 -8.04 -3.27 -20.63
N ILE A 251 -8.84 -4.32 -20.86
CA ILE A 251 -8.98 -5.45 -19.92
C ILE A 251 -7.62 -6.11 -19.67
N ILE A 252 -6.89 -6.48 -20.74
CA ILE A 252 -5.56 -7.10 -20.61
C ILE A 252 -4.58 -6.14 -19.95
N GLY A 253 -4.62 -4.86 -20.30
CA GLY A 253 -3.83 -3.81 -19.67
C GLY A 253 -4.08 -3.75 -18.16
N LEU A 254 -5.33 -3.70 -17.71
CA LEU A 254 -5.68 -3.69 -16.29
C LEU A 254 -5.23 -4.97 -15.57
N MET A 255 -5.26 -6.12 -16.25
CA MET A 255 -4.74 -7.37 -15.67
C MET A 255 -3.23 -7.31 -15.43
N ILE A 256 -2.49 -6.83 -16.43
CA ILE A 256 -1.03 -6.65 -16.36
C ILE A 256 -0.68 -5.57 -15.32
N HIS A 257 -1.48 -4.51 -15.22
CA HIS A 257 -1.32 -3.46 -14.22
C HIS A 257 -1.38 -4.03 -12.80
N GLY A 258 -2.45 -4.76 -12.46
CA GLY A 258 -2.56 -5.37 -11.14
C GLY A 258 -1.44 -6.37 -10.82
N THR A 259 -1.00 -7.13 -11.83
CA THR A 259 0.18 -8.01 -11.71
C THR A 259 1.45 -7.21 -11.40
N GLY A 260 1.66 -6.11 -12.12
CA GLY A 260 2.81 -5.24 -11.91
C GLY A 260 2.83 -4.57 -10.54
N ILE A 261 1.66 -4.11 -10.06
CA ILE A 261 1.49 -3.58 -8.70
C ILE A 261 1.83 -4.64 -7.65
N GLY A 262 1.35 -5.88 -7.83
CA GLY A 262 1.61 -7.00 -6.91
C GLY A 262 3.10 -7.31 -6.75
N PHE A 263 3.84 -7.35 -7.86
CA PHE A 263 5.29 -7.47 -7.78
C PHE A 263 5.95 -6.23 -7.17
N SER A 264 5.59 -5.03 -7.64
CA SER A 264 6.28 -3.80 -7.28
C SER A 264 6.14 -3.46 -5.78
N LEU A 265 4.93 -3.40 -5.24
CA LEU A 265 4.69 -2.95 -3.85
C LEU A 265 5.24 -3.92 -2.81
N VAL A 266 4.98 -5.22 -2.98
CA VAL A 266 5.41 -6.26 -2.03
C VAL A 266 6.92 -6.37 -2.01
N THR A 267 7.55 -6.43 -3.18
CA THR A 267 8.99 -6.68 -3.26
C THR A 267 9.82 -5.42 -2.99
N ALA A 268 9.28 -4.22 -3.22
CA ALA A 268 9.90 -2.97 -2.77
C ALA A 268 9.95 -2.88 -1.25
N PHE A 269 8.89 -3.29 -0.54
CA PHE A 269 8.91 -3.35 0.92
C PHE A 269 9.97 -4.33 1.44
N ILE A 270 9.95 -5.57 0.96
CA ILE A 270 10.90 -6.62 1.35
C ILE A 270 12.34 -6.19 1.01
N GLY A 271 12.56 -5.63 -0.18
CA GLY A 271 13.86 -5.15 -0.64
C GLY A 271 14.39 -4.00 0.22
N ALA A 272 13.54 -3.02 0.55
CA ALA A 272 13.91 -1.92 1.44
C ALA A 272 14.32 -2.42 2.83
N LEU A 273 13.57 -3.36 3.39
CA LEU A 273 13.88 -3.96 4.69
C LEU A 273 15.22 -4.70 4.67
N GLN A 274 15.40 -5.62 3.72
CA GLN A 274 16.64 -6.39 3.59
C GLN A 274 17.84 -5.46 3.37
N SER A 275 17.67 -4.41 2.58
CA SER A 275 18.73 -3.42 2.33
C SER A 275 19.03 -2.54 3.54
N ALA A 276 18.04 -2.17 4.35
CA ALA A 276 18.28 -1.44 5.58
C ALA A 276 19.15 -2.27 6.52
N VAL A 277 18.77 -3.53 6.78
CA VAL A 277 19.54 -4.44 7.64
C VAL A 277 20.96 -4.66 7.10
N LYS A 278 21.10 -4.90 5.79
CA LYS A 278 22.42 -5.02 5.14
C LYS A 278 23.31 -3.78 5.26
N ASN A 279 22.73 -2.61 5.51
CA ASN A 279 23.46 -1.35 5.68
C ASN A 279 23.66 -0.96 7.17
N GLY A 280 23.55 -1.94 8.08
CA GLY A 280 23.91 -1.76 9.49
C GLY A 280 22.77 -1.29 10.39
N PHE A 281 21.54 -1.23 9.88
CA PHE A 281 20.37 -1.08 10.73
C PHE A 281 20.11 -2.39 11.49
N SER A 282 19.65 -2.30 12.73
CA SER A 282 19.33 -3.47 13.54
C SER A 282 18.20 -4.27 12.90
N ASN A 283 18.25 -5.60 12.98
CA ASN A 283 17.16 -6.45 12.53
C ASN A 283 16.10 -6.58 13.64
N ASP A 284 15.51 -5.45 14.02
CA ASP A 284 14.54 -5.34 15.10
C ASP A 284 13.33 -4.50 14.68
N ILE A 285 12.31 -4.50 15.55
CA ILE A 285 11.02 -3.83 15.35
C ILE A 285 11.19 -2.33 15.03
N SER A 286 12.26 -1.69 15.50
CA SER A 286 12.53 -0.29 15.18
C SER A 286 12.83 -0.11 13.68
N THR A 287 13.69 -0.95 13.10
CA THR A 287 13.95 -0.91 11.64
C THR A 287 12.72 -1.25 10.83
N TYR A 288 11.95 -2.26 11.23
CA TYR A 288 10.67 -2.58 10.57
C TYR A 288 9.70 -1.41 10.62
N ALA A 289 9.54 -0.75 11.77
CA ALA A 289 8.68 0.42 11.92
C ALA A 289 9.14 1.59 11.05
N MET A 290 10.45 1.80 10.89
CA MET A 290 11.00 2.83 10.00
C MET A 290 10.70 2.54 8.53
N VAL A 291 10.98 1.32 8.06
CA VAL A 291 10.71 0.90 6.66
C VAL A 291 9.21 0.94 6.37
N SER A 292 8.38 0.48 7.31
CA SER A 292 6.92 0.51 7.23
C SER A 292 6.37 1.93 7.16
N GLY A 293 6.86 2.82 8.01
CA GLY A 293 6.49 4.24 7.96
C GLY A 293 6.91 4.89 6.64
N LEU A 294 8.09 4.56 6.12
CA LEU A 294 8.52 5.03 4.80
C LEU A 294 7.62 4.51 3.68
N TRP A 295 7.28 3.21 3.70
CA TRP A 295 6.39 2.59 2.72
C TRP A 295 5.01 3.26 2.73
N ALA A 296 4.40 3.42 3.90
CA ALA A 296 3.09 4.05 4.04
C ALA A 296 3.11 5.51 3.58
N SER A 297 4.18 6.25 3.90
CA SER A 297 4.36 7.63 3.44
C SER A 297 4.53 7.72 1.93
N ALA A 298 5.33 6.82 1.34
CA ALA A 298 5.56 6.75 -0.11
C ALA A 298 4.27 6.38 -0.86
N PHE A 299 3.52 5.41 -0.35
CA PHE A 299 2.23 5.01 -0.91
C PHE A 299 1.22 6.17 -0.84
N ALA A 300 1.12 6.84 0.30
CA ALA A 300 0.23 7.99 0.46
C ALA A 300 0.61 9.15 -0.47
N LEU A 301 1.92 9.43 -0.64
CA LEU A 301 2.40 10.45 -1.56
C LEU A 301 1.98 10.15 -3.01
N GLY A 302 2.22 8.93 -3.49
CA GLY A 302 1.78 8.57 -4.85
C GLY A 302 0.27 8.51 -5.00
N ALA A 303 -0.46 8.01 -4.00
CA ALA A 303 -1.93 8.00 -4.00
C ALA A 303 -2.54 9.42 -3.99
N PHE A 304 -1.82 10.43 -3.51
CA PHE A 304 -2.20 11.83 -3.64
C PHE A 304 -1.81 12.41 -5.01
N VAL A 305 -0.57 12.17 -5.45
CA VAL A 305 -0.04 12.72 -6.71
C VAL A 305 -0.74 12.14 -7.93
N GLY A 306 -1.04 10.84 -7.92
CA GLY A 306 -1.64 10.11 -9.05
C GLY A 306 -2.98 10.67 -9.52
N PRO A 307 -4.01 10.76 -8.68
CA PRO A 307 -5.31 11.34 -9.04
C PRO A 307 -5.19 12.82 -9.39
N SER A 308 -4.34 13.57 -8.66
CA SER A 308 -4.17 15.01 -8.87
C SER A 308 -3.57 15.33 -10.24
N ILE A 309 -2.46 14.66 -10.60
CA ILE A 309 -1.86 14.80 -11.93
C ILE A 309 -2.79 14.16 -12.98
N GLY A 310 -3.40 13.02 -12.70
CA GLY A 310 -4.28 12.31 -13.62
C GLY A 310 -5.46 13.15 -14.07
N GLY A 311 -6.16 13.81 -13.14
CA GLY A 311 -7.27 14.71 -13.46
C GLY A 311 -6.83 15.89 -14.32
N VAL A 312 -5.74 16.59 -13.92
CA VAL A 312 -5.21 17.72 -14.69
C VAL A 312 -4.76 17.31 -16.09
N MET A 313 -4.07 16.17 -16.23
CA MET A 313 -3.64 15.67 -17.54
C MET A 313 -4.82 15.25 -18.42
N LEU A 314 -5.85 14.62 -17.83
CA LEU A 314 -7.06 14.26 -18.54
C LEU A 314 -7.74 15.50 -19.15
N ASP A 315 -7.84 16.60 -18.38
CA ASP A 315 -8.47 17.84 -18.84
C ASP A 315 -7.64 18.59 -19.89
N LEU A 316 -6.31 18.62 -19.74
CA LEU A 316 -5.43 19.42 -20.61
C LEU A 316 -5.01 18.72 -21.90
N VAL A 317 -4.66 17.43 -21.81
CA VAL A 317 -4.05 16.69 -22.92
C VAL A 317 -4.78 15.39 -23.25
N GLY A 318 -5.80 15.03 -22.46
CA GLY A 318 -6.55 13.79 -22.64
C GLY A 318 -5.85 12.55 -22.08
N PHE A 319 -6.61 11.47 -21.94
CA PHE A 319 -6.17 10.24 -21.29
C PHE A 319 -4.89 9.65 -21.92
N ARG A 320 -4.85 9.51 -23.25
CA ARG A 320 -3.71 8.87 -23.97
C ARG A 320 -2.39 9.62 -23.81
N TRP A 321 -2.40 10.94 -23.69
CA TRP A 321 -1.19 11.71 -23.41
C TRP A 321 -0.83 11.66 -21.92
N GLY A 322 -1.83 11.68 -21.04
CA GLY A 322 -1.64 11.54 -19.61
C GLY A 322 -0.97 10.21 -19.21
N THR A 323 -1.29 9.10 -19.89
CA THR A 323 -0.65 7.79 -19.62
C THR A 323 0.87 7.81 -19.81
N LEU A 324 1.41 8.69 -20.67
CA LEU A 324 2.85 8.80 -20.89
C LEU A 324 3.62 9.23 -19.65
N VAL A 325 3.00 9.99 -18.74
CA VAL A 325 3.61 10.35 -17.45
C VAL A 325 3.86 9.09 -16.63
N VAL A 326 2.85 8.23 -16.53
CA VAL A 326 2.95 6.96 -15.79
C VAL A 326 3.95 6.03 -16.46
N ILE A 327 3.89 5.88 -17.79
CA ILE A 327 4.84 5.06 -18.56
C ILE A 327 6.28 5.56 -18.33
N GLY A 328 6.51 6.86 -18.41
CA GLY A 328 7.82 7.48 -18.18
C GLY A 328 8.34 7.22 -16.77
N THR A 329 7.52 7.46 -15.74
CA THR A 329 7.93 7.21 -14.34
C THR A 329 8.29 5.75 -14.07
N HIS A 330 7.52 4.80 -14.58
CA HIS A 330 7.82 3.38 -14.40
C HIS A 330 8.98 2.89 -15.29
N ALA A 331 9.16 3.43 -16.50
CA ALA A 331 10.34 3.15 -17.32
C ALA A 331 11.63 3.64 -16.65
N LEU A 332 11.61 4.85 -16.07
CA LEU A 332 12.72 5.37 -15.28
C LEU A 332 12.98 4.53 -14.04
N SER A 333 11.93 4.14 -13.31
CA SER A 333 12.06 3.25 -12.15
C SER A 333 12.65 1.89 -12.53
N PHE A 334 12.19 1.29 -13.63
CA PHE A 334 12.73 0.05 -14.18
C PHE A 334 14.23 0.17 -14.50
N ILE A 335 14.62 1.20 -15.28
CA ILE A 335 16.02 1.44 -15.64
C ILE A 335 16.87 1.64 -14.37
N ALA A 336 16.38 2.42 -13.41
CA ALA A 336 17.08 2.66 -12.15
C ALA A 336 17.31 1.36 -11.36
N HIS A 337 16.34 0.44 -11.30
CA HIS A 337 16.54 -0.87 -10.68
C HIS A 337 17.54 -1.74 -11.44
N ILE A 338 17.49 -1.75 -12.78
CA ILE A 338 18.47 -2.51 -13.57
C ILE A 338 19.89 -2.01 -13.34
N ILE A 339 20.10 -0.68 -13.40
CA ILE A 339 21.40 -0.06 -13.10
C ILE A 339 21.84 -0.38 -11.67
N PHE A 340 20.93 -0.26 -10.69
CA PHE A 340 21.23 -0.55 -9.31
C PHE A 340 21.67 -2.02 -9.12
N ILE A 341 20.94 -2.97 -9.69
CA ILE A 341 21.26 -4.41 -9.63
C ILE A 341 22.64 -4.69 -10.25
N GLN A 342 22.99 -4.03 -11.36
CA GLN A 342 24.28 -4.22 -12.02
C GLN A 342 25.45 -3.60 -11.27
N THR A 343 25.22 -2.51 -10.53
CA THR A 343 26.25 -1.76 -9.80
C THR A 343 26.41 -2.23 -8.35
N GLU A 344 25.45 -2.98 -7.81
CA GLU A 344 25.50 -3.51 -6.46
C GLU A 344 26.58 -4.60 -6.35
N SER A 345 27.67 -4.32 -5.63
CA SER A 345 28.71 -5.33 -5.38
C SER A 345 28.14 -6.53 -4.61
N PRO A 346 28.57 -7.78 -4.91
CA PRO A 346 28.14 -8.94 -4.16
C PRO A 346 28.60 -8.83 -2.70
N ARG A 347 27.67 -8.50 -1.80
CA ARG A 347 27.86 -8.52 -0.35
C ARG A 347 27.10 -9.71 0.25
N PRO A 348 27.55 -10.25 1.40
CA PRO A 348 27.11 -11.55 1.91
C PRO A 348 25.58 -11.69 1.97
N LYS A 349 25.12 -12.93 1.82
CA LYS A 349 23.70 -13.31 1.92
C LYS A 349 23.15 -12.83 3.26
N TYR A 350 21.92 -12.32 3.23
CA TYR A 350 21.16 -12.02 4.43
C TYR A 350 21.01 -13.32 5.23
N THR A 351 21.38 -13.29 6.51
CA THR A 351 21.14 -14.38 7.45
C THR A 351 19.99 -13.94 8.34
N GLU A 352 18.87 -14.67 8.30
CA GLU A 352 17.77 -14.49 9.25
C GLU A 352 18.27 -14.70 10.68
N ILE A 353 17.55 -14.13 11.64
CA ILE A 353 17.89 -14.18 13.06
C ILE A 353 18.03 -15.64 13.47
N GLY A 354 19.20 -16.01 13.97
CA GLY A 354 19.39 -17.28 14.67
C GLY A 354 18.48 -17.30 15.91
N THR A 355 17.75 -18.39 16.06
CA THR A 355 16.72 -18.67 17.09
C THR A 355 17.16 -18.55 18.56
N ASP A 356 18.40 -18.15 18.85
CA ASP A 356 18.93 -18.11 20.21
C ASP A 356 18.49 -16.86 20.99
N ASP A 357 18.07 -15.78 20.31
CA ASP A 357 17.60 -14.54 20.96
C ASP A 357 16.08 -14.28 20.88
N ILE A 358 15.30 -15.16 20.24
CA ILE A 358 13.83 -15.04 20.16
C ILE A 358 13.20 -16.30 20.75
N ARG A 359 12.76 -16.21 22.01
CA ARG A 359 11.95 -17.28 22.62
C ARG A 359 10.57 -17.30 21.95
N PRO A 360 10.13 -18.41 21.32
CA PRO A 360 8.79 -18.50 20.76
C PRO A 360 7.75 -18.54 21.90
N LEU A 361 6.85 -17.56 21.93
CA LEU A 361 5.78 -17.44 22.95
C LEU A 361 4.71 -18.54 22.84
N LEU A 362 4.66 -19.32 21.76
CA LEU A 362 3.71 -20.42 21.58
C LEU A 362 3.99 -21.66 22.46
N LYS A 363 5.13 -21.73 23.17
CA LYS A 363 5.46 -22.88 24.06
C LYS A 363 5.11 -22.68 25.54
N ALA A 364 4.61 -21.51 25.94
CA ALA A 364 4.35 -21.24 27.35
C ALA A 364 3.08 -21.90 27.91
N THR A 365 2.22 -22.50 27.08
CA THR A 365 0.91 -23.01 27.53
C THR A 365 0.85 -24.53 27.81
N GLN A 366 1.98 -25.26 27.85
CA GLN A 366 1.94 -26.71 28.09
C GLN A 366 2.77 -27.29 29.24
N VAL A 367 3.40 -26.48 30.10
CA VAL A 367 4.01 -27.05 31.33
C VAL A 367 3.84 -26.09 32.50
N ARG A 368 2.69 -26.17 33.18
CA ARG A 368 2.54 -25.99 34.64
C ARG A 368 1.09 -26.25 35.06
N ALA A 369 0.79 -27.53 35.25
CA ALA A 369 0.05 -28.15 36.35
C ALA A 369 -0.57 -29.46 35.85
#